data_AF-A0A2E1A433-F1
#
_entry.id   AF-A0A2E1A433-F1
#
_cell.length_a   1.000
_cell.length_b   1.000
_cell.length_c   1.000
_cell.angle_alpha   90.00
_cell.angle_beta   90.00
_cell.angle_gamma   90.00
#
_symmetry.space_group_name_H-M   'P 1'
#
loop_
_entity.id
_entity.type
_entity.pdbx_description
1 polymer ?
#
loop_
_entity_poly.entity_id
_entity_poly.type
_entity_poly.pdbx_seq_one_letter_code
_entity_poly.pdbx_strand_id
1 'polypeptide(L)'
;MNFADYSSTVLKEIEQTLKQVDGSKLSEFSVQLWQSPKVFVAGAGRTGLVMRCFAMRLMHLGLYVQILGDTLTGAMKKEDCLLIGSGSGETPSLVSISGRSRRR
;
A
#
# COMPACT_ATOMS: atom_id res chain seq x y z
N MET A 1 24.84 14.19 16.05
CA MET A 1 24.72 12.80 15.56
C MET A 1 25.49 12.69 14.27
N ASN A 2 26.31 11.65 14.14
CA ASN A 2 27.00 11.29 12.91
C ASN A 2 26.15 10.28 12.11
N PHE A 3 26.63 9.85 10.94
CA PHE A 3 25.92 8.89 10.09
C PHE A 3 25.64 7.55 10.79
N ALA A 4 26.60 7.04 11.58
CA ALA A 4 26.43 5.78 12.30
C ALA A 4 25.31 5.87 13.36
N ASP A 5 25.20 7.01 14.05
CA ASP A 5 24.12 7.27 15.01
C ASP A 5 22.74 7.24 14.33
N TYR A 6 22.61 7.89 13.16
CA TYR A 6 21.37 7.90 12.39
C TYR A 6 21.01 6.51 11.86
N SER A 7 21.99 5.77 11.31
CA SER A 7 21.76 4.43 10.78
C SER A 7 21.25 3.47 11.87
N SER A 8 21.85 3.51 13.05
CA SER A 8 21.42 2.72 14.20
C SER A 8 19.99 3.07 14.64
N THR A 9 19.68 4.37 14.67
CA THR A 9 18.34 4.86 15.01
C THR A 9 17.28 4.34 14.03
N VAL A 10 17.53 4.45 12.72
CA VAL A 10 16.60 3.98 11.68
C VAL A 10 16.36 2.47 11.77
N LEU A 11 17.42 1.67 11.95
CA LEU A 11 17.28 0.21 12.07
C LEU A 11 16.44 -0.17 13.30
N LYS A 12 16.64 0.53 14.42
CA LYS A 12 15.86 0.30 15.65
C LYS A 12 14.38 0.66 15.46
N GLU A 13 14.08 1.76 14.78
CA GLU A 13 12.69 2.15 14.48
C GLU A 13 11.99 1.13 13.56
N ILE A 14 12.71 0.60 12.56
CA ILE A 14 12.19 -0.46 11.68
C ILE A 14 11.90 -1.72 12.50
N GLU A 15 12.82 -2.17 13.34
CA GLU A 15 12.64 -3.37 14.16
C GLU A 15 11.44 -3.21 15.11
N GLN A 16 11.32 -2.07 15.78
CA GLN A 16 10.22 -1.79 16.70
C GLN A 16 8.87 -1.76 16.00
N THR A 17 8.83 -1.21 14.78
CA THR A 17 7.62 -1.16 13.96
C THR A 17 7.21 -2.56 13.51
N LEU A 18 8.16 -3.37 13.03
CA LEU A 18 7.89 -4.74 12.57
C LEU A 18 7.40 -5.64 13.70
N LYS A 19 7.86 -5.45 14.95
CA LYS A 19 7.38 -6.18 16.12
C LYS A 19 5.90 -5.93 16.45
N GLN A 20 5.33 -4.83 15.98
CA GLN A 20 3.92 -4.49 16.22
C GLN A 20 3.01 -5.05 15.12
N VAL A 21 3.56 -5.63 14.06
CA VAL A 21 2.77 -6.22 12.97
C VAL A 21 2.22 -7.56 13.43
N ASP A 22 0.90 -7.68 13.39
CA ASP A 22 0.20 -8.94 13.65
C ASP A 22 0.32 -9.88 12.45
N GLY A 23 1.02 -11.00 12.64
CA GLY A 23 1.25 -12.00 11.60
C GLY A 23 -0.03 -12.63 11.06
N SER A 24 -1.09 -12.74 11.87
CA SER A 24 -2.37 -13.27 11.42
C SER A 24 -3.05 -12.34 10.41
N LYS A 25 -3.13 -11.04 10.73
CA LYS A 25 -3.64 -10.01 9.83
C LYS A 25 -2.81 -9.88 8.54
N LEU A 26 -1.50 -10.07 8.63
CA LEU A 26 -0.64 -10.08 7.45
C LEU A 26 -0.96 -11.26 6.52
N SER A 27 -1.23 -12.44 7.08
CA SER A 27 -1.66 -13.60 6.31
C SER A 27 -3.02 -13.38 5.65
N GLU A 28 -4.01 -12.89 6.41
CA GLU A 28 -5.33 -12.52 5.86
C GLU A 28 -5.22 -11.50 4.72
N PHE A 29 -4.41 -10.46 4.92
CA PHE A 29 -4.13 -9.45 3.91
C PHE A 29 -3.55 -10.08 2.63
N SER A 30 -2.58 -11.00 2.77
CA SER A 30 -1.96 -11.66 1.61
C SER A 30 -2.97 -12.51 0.82
N VAL A 31 -3.87 -13.22 1.51
CA VAL A 31 -4.92 -14.03 0.89
C VAL A 31 -5.91 -13.13 0.14
N GLN A 32 -6.38 -12.05 0.77
CA GLN A 32 -7.28 -11.09 0.13
C GLN A 32 -6.67 -10.48 -1.13
N LEU A 33 -5.40 -10.08 -1.05
CA LEU A 33 -4.68 -9.51 -2.19
C LEU A 33 -4.57 -10.51 -3.34
N TRP A 34 -4.25 -11.77 -3.04
CA TRP A 34 -4.10 -12.84 -4.03
C TRP A 34 -5.42 -13.24 -4.70
N GLN A 35 -6.52 -13.21 -3.95
CA GLN A 35 -7.85 -13.55 -4.46
C GLN A 35 -8.51 -12.42 -5.27
N SER A 36 -7.95 -11.22 -5.20
CA SER A 36 -8.52 -10.04 -5.88
C SER A 36 -8.28 -10.13 -7.39
N PRO A 37 -9.33 -10.00 -8.23
CA PRO A 37 -9.18 -10.00 -9.70
C PRO A 37 -8.25 -8.88 -10.19
N LYS A 38 -8.24 -7.75 -9.47
CA LYS A 38 -7.39 -6.60 -9.72
C LYS A 38 -7.12 -5.86 -8.42
N VAL A 39 -5.90 -5.34 -8.29
CA VAL A 39 -5.47 -4.53 -7.16
C VAL A 39 -5.21 -3.10 -7.64
N PHE A 40 -5.88 -2.13 -7.03
CA PHE A 40 -5.57 -0.72 -7.19
C PHE A 40 -4.70 -0.24 -6.04
N VAL A 41 -3.60 0.42 -6.35
CA VAL A 41 -2.65 0.91 -5.36
C VAL A 41 -2.67 2.43 -5.32
N ALA A 42 -2.76 3.02 -4.12
CA ALA A 42 -2.70 4.45 -3.91
C ALA A 42 -1.78 4.85 -2.75
N GLY A 43 -1.16 6.02 -2.86
CA GLY A 43 -0.38 6.65 -1.81
C GLY A 43 -0.01 8.07 -2.22
N ALA A 44 0.40 8.89 -1.25
CA ALA A 44 0.79 10.28 -1.50
C ALA A 44 2.28 10.50 -1.15
N GLY A 45 2.94 11.44 -1.84
CA GLY A 45 4.33 11.81 -1.58
C GLY A 45 5.30 10.62 -1.61
N ARG A 46 6.19 10.52 -0.60
CA ARG A 46 7.15 9.41 -0.47
C ARG A 46 6.48 8.04 -0.31
N THR A 47 5.35 7.97 0.40
CA THR A 47 4.56 6.73 0.49
C THR A 47 4.06 6.32 -0.89
N GLY A 48 3.65 7.28 -1.72
CA GLY A 48 3.30 7.01 -3.13
C GLY A 48 4.43 6.30 -3.89
N LEU A 49 5.68 6.71 -3.72
CA LEU A 49 6.83 6.05 -4.36
C LEU A 49 7.01 4.60 -3.88
N VAL A 50 6.93 4.37 -2.56
CA VAL A 50 7.02 3.02 -1.98
C VAL A 50 5.88 2.13 -2.47
N MET A 51 4.65 2.67 -2.54
CA MET A 51 3.48 1.96 -3.05
C MET A 51 3.62 1.61 -4.54
N ARG A 52 4.25 2.47 -5.35
CA ARG A 52 4.60 2.15 -6.75
C ARG A 52 5.62 1.01 -6.85
N CYS A 53 6.67 1.04 -6.02
CA CYS A 53 7.63 -0.07 -5.95
C CYS A 53 6.95 -1.39 -5.56
N PHE A 54 6.02 -1.35 -4.61
CA PHE A 54 5.25 -2.51 -4.20
C PHE A 54 4.34 -3.02 -5.32
N ALA A 55 3.62 -2.11 -6.00
CA ALA A 55 2.79 -2.45 -7.16
C ALA A 55 3.59 -3.16 -8.27
N MET A 56 4.79 -2.67 -8.58
CA MET A 56 5.68 -3.34 -9.55
C MET A 56 6.03 -4.76 -9.13
N ARG A 57 6.33 -4.98 -7.84
CA ARG A 57 6.63 -6.33 -7.35
C ARG A 57 5.42 -7.25 -7.43
N LEU A 58 4.22 -6.77 -7.10
CA LEU A 58 2.99 -7.54 -7.23
C LEU A 58 2.70 -7.93 -8.70
N MET A 59 2.94 -7.01 -9.65
CA MET A 59 2.84 -7.34 -11.08
C MET A 59 3.82 -8.44 -11.49
N HIS A 60 5.08 -8.39 -11.02
CA HIS A 60 6.05 -9.46 -11.28
C HIS A 60 5.65 -10.80 -10.67
N LEU A 61 4.81 -10.80 -9.62
CA LEU A 61 4.25 -12.01 -9.00
C LEU A 61 2.98 -12.51 -9.72
N GLY A 62 2.55 -11.86 -10.80
CA GLY A 62 1.42 -12.27 -11.62
C GLY A 62 0.08 -11.64 -11.23
N LEU A 63 0.04 -10.73 -10.25
CA LEU A 63 -1.18 -9.99 -9.93
C LEU A 63 -1.43 -8.89 -10.96
N TYR A 64 -2.70 -8.68 -11.30
CA TYR A 64 -3.09 -7.54 -12.13
C TYR A 64 -3.22 -6.29 -11.25
N VAL A 65 -2.26 -5.36 -11.36
CA VAL A 65 -2.18 -4.17 -10.48
C VAL A 65 -2.22 -2.88 -11.29
N GLN A 66 -2.97 -1.89 -10.81
CA GLN A 66 -3.00 -0.53 -11.39
C GLN A 66 -2.72 0.51 -10.30
N ILE A 67 -1.99 1.56 -10.63
CA ILE A 67 -1.68 2.64 -9.68
C ILE A 67 -2.69 3.77 -9.90
N LEU A 68 -3.44 4.17 -8.87
CA LEU A 68 -4.41 5.24 -8.99
C LEU A 68 -3.75 6.59 -9.32
N GLY A 69 -4.34 7.29 -10.29
CA GLY A 69 -3.82 8.54 -10.83
C GLY A 69 -2.85 8.37 -12.00
N ASP A 70 -2.60 7.15 -12.45
CA ASP A 70 -1.85 6.88 -13.68
C ASP A 70 -2.74 6.94 -14.93
N THR A 71 -2.19 7.31 -16.09
CA THR A 71 -2.95 7.59 -17.33
C THR A 71 -3.70 6.36 -17.85
N LEU A 72 -3.15 5.16 -17.62
CA LEU A 72 -3.70 3.89 -18.09
C LEU A 72 -4.65 3.22 -17.07
N THR A 73 -5.00 3.92 -15.99
CA THR A 73 -5.81 3.34 -14.92
C THR A 73 -7.25 3.14 -15.40
N GLY A 74 -7.70 1.88 -15.39
CA GLY A 74 -9.06 1.52 -15.76
C GLY A 74 -10.07 1.75 -14.64
N ALA A 75 -11.35 1.54 -14.93
CA ALA A 75 -12.39 1.61 -13.91
C ALA A 75 -12.26 0.46 -12.89
N MET A 76 -12.48 0.79 -11.62
CA MET A 76 -12.59 -0.15 -10.50
C MET A 76 -14.00 -0.73 -10.42
N LYS A 77 -14.06 -2.06 -10.25
CA LYS A 77 -15.27 -2.86 -10.01
C LYS A 77 -15.38 -3.22 -8.52
N LYS A 78 -16.53 -3.78 -8.14
CA LYS A 78 -16.86 -4.11 -6.74
C LYS A 78 -15.99 -5.24 -6.17
N GLU A 79 -15.54 -6.14 -7.05
CA GLU A 79 -14.74 -7.31 -6.71
C GLU A 79 -13.23 -6.98 -6.62
N ASP A 80 -12.83 -5.79 -7.09
CA ASP A 80 -11.44 -5.35 -7.08
C ASP A 80 -11.01 -4.88 -5.69
N CYS A 81 -9.72 -5.00 -5.38
CA CYS A 81 -9.15 -4.52 -4.12
C CYS A 81 -8.55 -3.13 -4.28
N LEU A 82 -8.78 -2.26 -3.29
CA LEU A 82 -8.09 -0.98 -3.15
C LEU A 82 -7.12 -1.03 -1.97
N LEU A 83 -5.83 -0.95 -2.29
CA LEU A 83 -4.73 -0.88 -1.33
C LEU A 83 -4.20 0.55 -1.20
N ILE A 84 -4.32 1.13 -0.01
CA ILE A 84 -3.89 2.50 0.29
C ILE A 84 -2.75 2.49 1.30
N GLY A 85 -1.63 3.15 0.96
CA GLY A 85 -0.59 3.51 1.91
C GLY A 85 -0.80 4.93 2.45
N SER A 86 -1.09 5.07 3.75
CA SER A 86 -1.15 6.36 4.45
C SER A 86 -0.68 6.19 5.90
N GLY A 87 0.30 7.00 6.32
CA GLY A 87 0.80 6.96 7.70
C GLY A 87 -0.16 7.59 8.71
N SER A 88 -0.82 8.70 8.34
CA SER A 88 -1.81 9.36 9.21
C SER A 88 -3.22 8.79 9.08
N GLY A 89 -3.54 8.13 7.96
CA GLY A 89 -4.92 7.73 7.65
C GLY A 89 -5.84 8.90 7.25
N GLU A 90 -5.36 10.14 7.34
CA GLU A 90 -6.15 11.36 7.19
C GLU A 90 -5.88 12.10 5.88
N THR A 91 -4.97 11.60 5.03
CA THR A 91 -4.60 12.27 3.78
C THR A 91 -5.86 12.52 2.94
N PRO A 92 -6.30 13.78 2.71
CA PRO A 92 -7.64 14.07 2.20
C PRO A 92 -7.95 13.43 0.84
N SER A 93 -6.95 13.38 -0.05
CA SER A 93 -7.08 12.73 -1.35
C SER A 93 -7.33 11.22 -1.22
N LEU A 94 -6.66 10.55 -0.29
CA LEU A 94 -6.79 9.10 -0.06
C LEU A 94 -8.11 8.75 0.65
N VAL A 95 -8.54 9.57 1.61
CA VAL A 95 -9.86 9.44 2.27
C VAL A 95 -10.99 9.60 1.26
N SER A 96 -10.86 10.57 0.35
CA SER A 96 -11.84 10.78 -0.72
C SER A 96 -11.92 9.58 -1.67
N ILE A 97 -10.77 8.97 -1.99
CA ILE A 97 -10.70 7.77 -2.84
C ILE A 97 -11.32 6.56 -2.13
N SER A 98 -10.99 6.31 -0.86
CA SER A 98 -11.53 5.17 -0.10
C SER A 98 -13.06 5.27 0.03
N GLY A 99 -13.58 6.46 0.31
CA GLY A 99 -15.02 6.70 0.38
C GLY A 99 -15.76 6.44 -0.93
N ARG A 100 -15.15 6.75 -2.08
CA ARG A 100 -15.73 6.44 -3.40
C ARG A 100 -15.69 4.96 -3.74
N SER A 101 -14.59 4.27 -3.40
CA SER A 101 -14.44 2.83 -3.65
C SER A 101 -15.50 2.02 -2.90
N ARG A 102 -15.76 2.34 -1.63
CA ARG A 102 -16.75 1.62 -0.80
C ARG A 102 -18.20 1.74 -1.27
N ARG A 103 -18.52 2.72 -2.12
CA ARG A 103 -19.88 2.94 -2.66
C ARG A 103 -20.15 2.18 -3.97
N ARG A 104 -19.14 1.48 -4.50
CA ARG A 104 -19.26 0.63 -5.69
C ARG A 104 -19.44 -0.82 -5.28
#